data_AF-A0AAV2F6W3-F1
#
_entry.id   AF-A0AAV2F6W3-F1
#
_cell.length_a   1.000
_cell.length_b   1.000
_cell.length_c   1.000
_cell.angle_alpha   90.00
_cell.angle_beta   90.00
_cell.angle_gamma   90.00
#
_symmetry.space_group_name_H-M   'P 1'
#
loop_
_entity.id
_entity.type
_entity.pdbx_description
1 polymer ?
#
loop_
_entity_poly.entity_id
_entity_poly.type
_entity_poly.pdbx_seq_one_letter_code
_entity_poly.pdbx_strand_id
1 'polypeptide(L)'
;MQANLKLKATLPRSKDKDAGGNTKDEEKEVELNLDLSWLANLINIGPVVVVPKRKLLVLGLAGLLCEPVMKRGNSFRTFKGWMLKGQNPATTVYATWPNNAGHENFVVYKRPHCQEFLKFCLERFDVAIWSTAEKWYTDNALDCVMSGLKMSDFLFIWNREECKNSGIKILNNNNESIFLKEFNKVFQKRWGLR
;
A
#
# COMPACT_ATOMS: atom_id res chain seq x y z
N MET A 1 23.38 -31.44 17.69
CA MET A 1 22.26 -31.67 16.75
C MET A 1 22.40 -30.65 15.63
N GLN A 2 22.63 -31.09 14.40
CA GLN A 2 22.70 -30.20 13.23
C GLN A 2 21.28 -29.73 12.87
N ALA A 3 21.02 -28.43 12.93
CA ALA A 3 19.77 -27.85 12.46
C ALA A 3 19.94 -27.46 10.98
N ASN A 4 19.52 -28.36 10.08
CA ASN A 4 19.47 -28.08 8.64
C ASN A 4 18.06 -27.59 8.28
N LEU A 5 17.95 -26.30 7.93
CA LEU A 5 16.71 -25.74 7.38
C LEU A 5 16.66 -26.06 5.89
N LYS A 6 15.71 -26.92 5.50
CA LYS A 6 15.42 -27.23 4.09
C LYS A 6 14.48 -26.17 3.52
N LEU A 7 15.00 -25.33 2.63
CA LEU A 7 14.18 -24.40 1.85
C LEU A 7 13.94 -24.98 0.45
N LYS A 8 12.67 -25.11 0.07
CA LYS A 8 12.26 -25.50 -1.28
C LYS A 8 12.13 -24.24 -2.14
N ALA A 9 12.85 -24.18 -3.26
CA ALA A 9 12.71 -23.13 -4.25
C ALA A 9 12.47 -23.74 -5.63
N THR A 10 11.42 -23.28 -6.31
CA THR A 10 11.13 -23.63 -7.71
C THR A 10 11.72 -22.56 -8.62
N LEU A 11 12.69 -22.93 -9.45
CA LEU A 11 13.27 -22.03 -10.45
C LEU A 11 12.48 -22.13 -11.77
N PRO A 12 12.12 -21.01 -12.42
CA PRO A 12 11.56 -21.06 -13.76
C PRO A 12 12.66 -21.42 -14.78
N ARG A 13 12.40 -22.41 -15.64
CA ARG A 13 13.31 -22.84 -16.70
C ARG A 13 13.40 -21.76 -17.80
N SER A 14 14.62 -21.38 -18.19
CA SER A 14 14.85 -20.60 -19.40
C SER A 14 14.37 -21.40 -20.62
N LYS A 15 13.52 -20.77 -21.45
CA LYS A 15 13.02 -21.39 -22.69
C LYS A 15 14.08 -21.30 -23.78
N ASP A 16 14.86 -22.36 -23.94
CA ASP A 16 15.49 -22.64 -25.22
C ASP A 16 14.65 -23.69 -25.95
N LYS A 17 14.23 -23.32 -27.16
CA LYS A 17 13.42 -24.13 -28.06
C LYS A 17 14.28 -25.23 -28.63
N ASP A 18 13.77 -26.46 -28.68
CA ASP A 18 13.99 -27.38 -29.78
C ASP A 18 12.95 -28.51 -29.79
N ALA A 19 12.79 -29.10 -30.98
CA ALA A 19 11.60 -29.77 -31.48
C ALA A 19 11.27 -31.13 -30.85
N GLY A 20 9.96 -31.40 -30.78
CA GLY A 20 9.37 -32.74 -30.93
C GLY A 20 9.71 -33.78 -29.87
N GLY A 21 8.85 -33.88 -28.85
CA GLY A 21 8.85 -35.04 -27.94
C GLY A 21 7.90 -34.84 -26.77
N ASN A 22 7.00 -35.79 -26.55
CA ASN A 22 6.05 -35.79 -25.44
C ASN A 22 6.81 -36.01 -24.11
N THR A 23 7.20 -34.93 -23.42
CA THR A 23 7.89 -34.98 -22.14
C THR A 23 6.93 -34.72 -20.99
N LYS A 24 6.76 -35.71 -20.12
CA LYS A 24 6.16 -35.52 -18.80
C LYS A 24 7.05 -34.55 -18.01
N ASP A 25 6.46 -33.48 -17.51
CA ASP A 25 7.15 -32.45 -16.72
C ASP A 25 7.57 -33.02 -15.36
N GLU A 26 8.81 -33.49 -15.25
CA GLU A 26 9.42 -33.79 -13.95
C GLU A 26 10.04 -32.52 -13.38
N GLU A 27 9.35 -31.92 -12.40
CA GLU A 27 9.86 -30.82 -11.59
C GLU A 27 11.11 -31.28 -10.81
N LYS A 28 12.30 -30.81 -11.21
CA LYS A 28 13.53 -31.07 -10.45
C LYS A 28 13.60 -30.15 -9.24
N GLU A 29 13.28 -30.69 -8.07
CA GLU A 29 13.55 -30.05 -6.77
C GLU A 29 15.07 -30.03 -6.50
N VAL A 30 15.65 -28.84 -6.29
CA VAL A 30 17.03 -28.70 -5.84
C VAL A 30 17.02 -28.28 -4.37
N GLU A 31 17.43 -29.18 -3.48
CA GLU A 31 17.61 -28.88 -2.05
C GLU A 31 18.96 -28.19 -1.83
N LEU A 32 18.92 -26.93 -1.41
CA LEU A 32 20.10 -26.21 -0.92
C LEU A 32 20.16 -26.35 0.61
N ASN A 33 21.14 -27.10 1.09
CA ASN A 33 21.43 -27.20 2.53
C ASN A 33 22.44 -26.12 2.91
N LEU A 34 21.99 -25.08 3.62
CA LEU A 34 22.88 -24.16 4.32
C LEU A 34 23.13 -24.66 5.75
N ASP A 35 24.38 -25.00 6.06
CA ASP A 35 24.80 -25.34 7.42
C ASP A 35 24.98 -24.06 8.25
N LEU A 36 24.05 -23.83 9.18
CA LEU A 36 24.04 -22.70 10.11
C LEU A 36 24.57 -23.09 11.50
N SER A 37 25.29 -24.21 11.61
CA SER A 37 25.90 -24.68 12.86
C SER A 37 26.78 -23.63 13.55
N TRP A 38 27.39 -22.72 12.79
CA TRP A 38 28.20 -21.62 13.34
C TRP A 38 27.42 -20.63 14.21
N LEU A 39 26.09 -20.46 13.99
CA LEU A 39 25.24 -19.58 14.80
C LEU A 39 24.87 -20.19 16.15
N ALA A 40 24.94 -21.51 16.28
CA ALA A 40 24.59 -22.20 17.53
C ALA A 40 25.55 -21.84 18.67
N ASN A 41 26.80 -21.49 18.36
CA ASN A 41 27.80 -21.10 19.35
C ASN A 41 27.63 -19.65 19.85
N LEU A 42 26.78 -18.84 19.19
CA LEU A 42 26.61 -17.41 19.51
C LEU A 42 25.36 -17.11 20.35
N ILE A 43 24.40 -18.05 20.43
CA ILE A 43 23.06 -17.77 20.96
C ILE A 43 22.68 -18.83 22.00
N ASN A 44 22.95 -18.55 23.27
CA ASN A 44 22.38 -19.28 24.41
C ASN A 44 21.00 -18.69 24.78
N ILE A 45 20.16 -18.51 23.77
CA ILE A 45 18.80 -17.96 23.89
C ILE A 45 17.88 -19.07 23.38
N GLY A 46 16.80 -19.36 24.09
CA GLY A 46 15.82 -20.41 23.76
C GLY A 46 15.29 -20.32 22.33
N PRO A 47 14.40 -21.24 21.91
CA PRO A 47 14.03 -21.46 20.51
C PRO A 47 13.79 -20.15 19.74
N VAL A 48 14.73 -19.82 18.86
CA VAL A 48 14.68 -18.61 18.04
C VAL A 48 13.64 -18.83 16.95
N VAL A 49 12.43 -18.33 17.17
CA VAL A 49 11.41 -18.24 16.13
C VAL A 49 11.86 -17.16 15.14
N VAL A 50 12.50 -17.58 14.05
CA VAL A 50 12.82 -16.69 12.93
C VAL A 50 11.52 -16.39 12.19
N VAL A 51 10.79 -15.37 12.64
CA VAL A 51 9.63 -14.86 11.89
C VAL A 51 10.17 -14.18 10.63
N PRO A 52 9.81 -14.63 9.41
CA PRO A 52 10.22 -13.94 8.19
C PRO A 52 9.74 -12.49 8.26
N LYS A 53 10.66 -11.52 8.16
CA LYS A 53 10.28 -10.11 8.17
C LYS A 53 9.40 -9.82 6.96
N ARG A 54 8.13 -9.46 7.18
CA ARG A 54 7.23 -9.01 6.12
C ARG A 54 7.83 -7.76 5.45
N LYS A 55 7.69 -7.64 4.12
CA LYS A 55 8.13 -6.42 3.42
C LYS A 55 7.18 -5.26 3.77
N LEU A 56 7.69 -4.03 3.74
CA LEU A 56 6.87 -2.83 3.91
C LEU A 56 6.24 -2.45 2.56
N LEU A 57 4.93 -2.23 2.55
CA LEU A 57 4.21 -1.68 1.42
C LEU A 57 3.60 -0.34 1.80
N VAL A 58 4.12 0.75 1.23
CA VAL A 58 3.58 2.10 1.43
C VAL A 58 2.67 2.46 0.26
N LEU A 59 1.39 2.64 0.53
CA LEU A 59 0.36 2.90 -0.47
C LEU A 59 -0.05 4.38 -0.47
N GLY A 60 -0.27 4.93 -1.66
CA GLY A 60 -0.94 6.22 -1.83
C GLY A 60 -2.45 6.09 -1.59
N LEU A 61 -3.09 7.17 -1.14
CA LEU A 61 -4.55 7.20 -0.94
C LEU A 61 -5.28 7.62 -2.23
N ALA A 62 -5.16 8.89 -2.61
CA ALA A 62 -5.72 9.43 -3.85
C ALA A 62 -5.00 8.85 -5.09
N GLY A 63 -5.75 8.57 -6.17
CA GLY A 63 -5.26 8.00 -7.42
C GLY A 63 -4.96 6.49 -7.37
N LEU A 64 -4.80 5.91 -6.18
CA LEU A 64 -4.56 4.47 -6.00
C LEU A 64 -5.77 3.75 -5.41
N LEU A 65 -6.21 4.12 -4.21
CA LEU A 65 -7.28 3.45 -3.46
C LEU A 65 -8.64 4.12 -3.63
N CYS A 66 -8.63 5.44 -3.77
CA CYS A 66 -9.81 6.25 -4.02
C CYS A 66 -9.47 7.45 -4.89
N GLU A 67 -10.51 8.12 -5.38
CA GLU A 67 -10.37 9.34 -6.16
C GLU A 67 -11.36 10.41 -5.68
N PRO A 68 -10.90 11.62 -5.36
CA PRO A 68 -11.82 12.72 -5.07
C PRO A 68 -12.48 13.22 -6.36
N VAL A 69 -13.79 13.41 -6.30
CA VAL A 69 -14.59 14.04 -7.35
C VAL A 69 -15.28 15.25 -6.76
N MET A 70 -14.83 16.43 -7.17
CA MET A 70 -15.45 17.70 -6.78
C MET A 70 -16.86 17.78 -7.36
N LYS A 71 -17.87 18.03 -6.52
CA LYS A 71 -19.24 18.26 -6.96
C LYS A 71 -19.46 19.77 -7.11
N ARG A 72 -19.54 20.26 -8.36
CA ARG A 72 -19.88 21.68 -8.64
C ARG A 72 -21.39 21.86 -8.78
N GLY A 73 -22.06 22.43 -7.79
CA GLY A 73 -23.53 22.53 -7.73
C GLY A 73 -24.26 21.18 -7.79
N ASN A 74 -25.47 21.14 -8.37
CA ASN A 74 -26.24 19.88 -8.56
C ASN A 74 -25.74 18.99 -9.71
N SER A 75 -24.67 19.38 -10.41
CA SER A 75 -24.20 18.68 -11.61
C SER A 75 -22.78 18.16 -11.43
N PHE A 76 -22.63 16.85 -11.60
CA PHE A 76 -21.35 16.21 -11.82
C PHE A 76 -20.77 16.65 -13.18
N ARG A 77 -20.04 17.77 -13.23
CA ARG A 77 -19.53 18.36 -14.48
C ARG A 77 -18.35 17.62 -15.11
N THR A 78 -17.72 16.70 -14.40
CA THR A 78 -16.59 15.91 -14.90
C THR A 78 -17.07 14.57 -15.46
N PHE A 79 -16.36 14.05 -16.47
CA PHE A 79 -16.58 12.70 -17.01
C PHE A 79 -16.66 11.64 -15.89
N LYS A 80 -15.78 11.75 -14.88
CA LYS A 80 -15.81 10.94 -13.66
C LYS A 80 -17.13 11.06 -12.90
N GLY A 81 -17.65 12.27 -12.73
CA GLY A 81 -18.93 12.45 -12.05
C GLY A 81 -20.14 11.94 -12.85
N TRP A 82 -20.09 11.91 -14.18
CA TRP A 82 -21.10 11.23 -15.00
C TRP A 82 -21.03 9.71 -14.81
N MET A 83 -19.82 9.13 -14.72
CA MET A 83 -19.65 7.70 -14.37
C MET A 83 -20.23 7.38 -12.99
N LEU A 84 -20.17 8.30 -12.02
CA LEU A 84 -20.75 8.11 -10.68
C LEU A 84 -22.28 8.08 -10.66
N LYS A 85 -22.98 8.70 -11.64
CA LYS A 85 -24.45 8.68 -11.69
C LYS A 85 -25.03 7.27 -11.90
N GLY A 86 -24.26 6.35 -12.46
CA GLY A 86 -24.68 4.97 -12.71
C GLY A 86 -24.13 3.95 -11.71
N GLN A 87 -23.35 4.38 -10.71
CA GLN A 87 -22.65 3.46 -9.79
C GLN A 87 -23.31 3.38 -8.41
N ASN A 88 -23.21 2.20 -7.81
CA ASN A 88 -23.81 1.83 -6.54
C ASN A 88 -23.36 2.80 -5.41
N PRO A 89 -24.27 3.32 -4.57
CA PRO A 89 -23.94 4.21 -3.45
C PRO A 89 -22.89 3.64 -2.48
N ALA A 90 -22.64 2.33 -2.47
CA ALA A 90 -21.54 1.71 -1.71
C ALA A 90 -20.13 2.16 -2.15
N THR A 91 -20.01 2.82 -3.30
CA THR A 91 -18.73 3.24 -3.91
C THR A 91 -18.45 4.73 -3.76
N THR A 92 -19.39 5.47 -3.19
CA THR A 92 -19.49 6.93 -3.32
C THR A 92 -19.86 7.51 -1.96
N VAL A 93 -18.89 8.12 -1.27
CA VAL A 93 -19.12 8.75 0.04
C VAL A 93 -19.02 10.26 -0.08
N TYR A 94 -20.00 10.97 0.48
CA TYR A 94 -19.96 12.43 0.58
C TYR A 94 -19.04 12.83 1.72
N ALA A 95 -18.08 13.70 1.43
CA ALA A 95 -17.18 14.27 2.42
C ALA A 95 -17.30 15.80 2.39
N THR A 96 -17.29 16.38 3.58
CA THR A 96 -17.51 17.80 3.79
C THR A 96 -16.19 18.44 4.20
N TRP A 97 -15.91 19.62 3.66
CA TRP A 97 -14.76 20.42 4.09
C TRP A 97 -14.92 20.83 5.56
N PRO A 98 -13.83 20.87 6.35
CA PRO A 98 -13.89 21.39 7.70
C PRO A 98 -14.42 22.84 7.70
N ASN A 99 -15.27 23.15 8.69
CA ASN A 99 -15.84 24.48 8.95
C ASN A 99 -16.73 25.08 7.84
N ASN A 100 -17.29 24.29 6.90
CA ASN A 100 -18.22 24.78 5.87
C ASN A 100 -17.73 26.08 5.18
N ALA A 101 -16.43 26.18 4.88
CA ALA A 101 -15.77 27.40 4.42
C ALA A 101 -16.12 27.78 2.96
N GLY A 102 -17.41 27.84 2.60
CA GLY A 102 -17.90 28.20 1.27
C GLY A 102 -17.51 27.22 0.15
N HIS A 103 -16.87 26.10 0.48
CA HIS A 103 -16.46 25.08 -0.49
C HIS A 103 -17.55 24.03 -0.68
N GLU A 104 -17.76 23.63 -1.93
CA GLU A 104 -18.75 22.63 -2.30
C GLU A 104 -18.36 21.25 -1.74
N ASN A 105 -19.35 20.44 -1.35
CA ASN A 105 -19.14 19.06 -0.94
C ASN A 105 -18.36 18.31 -2.03
N PHE A 106 -17.43 17.46 -1.64
CA PHE A 106 -16.76 16.57 -2.58
C PHE A 106 -17.18 15.13 -2.28
N VAL A 107 -16.99 14.30 -3.28
CA VAL A 107 -17.37 12.90 -3.23
C VAL A 107 -16.10 12.10 -3.37
N VAL A 108 -15.88 11.15 -2.46
CA VAL A 108 -14.79 10.19 -2.58
C VAL A 108 -15.32 8.98 -3.32
N TYR A 109 -14.72 8.71 -4.47
CA TYR A 109 -14.96 7.50 -5.23
C TYR A 109 -13.99 6.41 -4.76
N LYS A 110 -14.51 5.34 -4.18
CA LYS A 110 -13.73 4.16 -3.82
C LYS A 110 -13.38 3.36 -5.07
N ARG A 111 -12.12 2.92 -5.22
CA ARG A 111 -11.75 2.10 -6.36
C ARG A 111 -12.42 0.72 -6.29
N PRO A 112 -12.90 0.15 -7.40
CA PRO A 112 -13.40 -1.22 -7.42
C PRO A 112 -12.37 -2.21 -6.85
N HIS A 113 -12.84 -3.18 -6.08
CA HIS A 113 -12.02 -4.20 -5.39
C HIS A 113 -10.97 -3.66 -4.40
N CYS A 114 -11.10 -2.40 -3.96
CA CYS A 114 -10.11 -1.78 -3.07
C CYS A 114 -10.00 -2.47 -1.71
N GLN A 115 -11.10 -3.00 -1.17
CA GLN A 115 -11.09 -3.70 0.12
C GLN A 115 -10.37 -5.04 0.03
N GLU A 116 -10.68 -5.83 -1.00
CA GLU A 116 -10.08 -7.13 -1.27
C GLU A 116 -8.58 -6.96 -1.55
N PHE A 117 -8.22 -5.91 -2.29
CA PHE A 117 -6.83 -5.53 -2.50
C PHE A 117 -6.11 -5.21 -1.18
N LEU A 118 -6.70 -4.37 -0.33
CA LEU A 118 -6.10 -4.03 0.96
C LEU A 118 -5.97 -5.25 1.88
N LYS A 119 -6.98 -6.11 1.91
CA LYS A 119 -6.95 -7.36 2.67
C LYS A 119 -5.82 -8.29 2.18
N PHE A 120 -5.72 -8.46 0.86
CA PHE A 120 -4.62 -9.20 0.23
C PHE A 120 -3.24 -8.64 0.63
N CYS A 121 -3.11 -7.31 0.69
CA CYS A 121 -1.88 -6.65 1.09
C CYS A 121 -1.56 -6.89 2.57
N LEU A 122 -2.54 -6.74 3.48
CA LEU A 122 -2.38 -6.91 4.92
C LEU A 122 -2.02 -8.36 5.32
N GLU A 123 -2.46 -9.34 4.52
CA GLU A 123 -2.09 -10.75 4.71
C GLU A 123 -0.60 -11.02 4.45
N ARG A 124 0.06 -10.23 3.59
CA ARG A 124 1.39 -10.53 3.01
C ARG A 124 2.47 -9.51 3.36
N PHE A 125 2.07 -8.29 3.67
CA PHE A 125 2.95 -7.15 3.89
C PHE A 125 2.59 -6.45 5.19
N ASP A 126 3.55 -5.71 5.74
CA ASP A 126 3.18 -4.63 6.65
C ASP A 126 2.77 -3.47 5.76
N VAL A 127 1.54 -2.99 5.92
CA VAL A 127 0.99 -1.97 5.04
C VAL A 127 0.99 -0.64 5.77
N ALA A 128 1.38 0.42 5.08
CA ALA A 128 1.25 1.79 5.55
C ALA A 128 0.57 2.65 4.47
N ILE A 129 -0.16 3.66 4.90
CA ILE A 129 -0.77 4.65 4.00
C ILE A 129 0.03 5.94 4.10
N TRP A 130 0.35 6.55 2.96
CA TRP A 130 0.96 7.88 2.92
C TRP A 130 0.25 8.76 1.89
N SER A 131 -0.52 9.70 2.38
CA SER A 131 -1.26 10.71 1.60
C SER A 131 -0.49 12.04 1.60
N THR A 132 -0.58 12.79 0.49
CA THR A 132 -0.11 14.20 0.41
C THR A 132 -1.24 15.20 0.69
N ALA A 133 -2.45 14.69 0.95
CA ALA A 133 -3.60 15.50 1.28
C ALA A 133 -3.61 15.87 2.77
N GLU A 134 -4.37 16.91 3.09
CA GLU A 134 -4.60 17.34 4.47
C GLU A 134 -5.19 16.22 5.33
N LYS A 135 -5.02 16.34 6.65
CA LYS A 135 -5.51 15.36 7.63
C LYS A 135 -7.00 15.07 7.45
N TRP A 136 -7.82 16.12 7.46
CA TRP A 136 -9.27 16.01 7.37
C TRP A 136 -9.71 15.25 6.10
N TYR A 137 -9.05 15.48 4.96
CA TYR A 137 -9.36 14.79 3.71
C TYR A 137 -8.98 13.31 3.82
N THR A 138 -7.77 13.06 4.34
CA THR A 138 -7.21 11.73 4.51
C THR A 138 -8.14 10.88 5.39
N ASP A 139 -8.60 11.43 6.52
CA ASP A 139 -9.52 10.75 7.43
C ASP A 139 -10.85 10.40 6.74
N ASN A 140 -11.49 11.35 6.05
CA ASN A 140 -12.74 11.11 5.31
C ASN A 140 -12.60 10.07 4.19
N ALA A 141 -11.49 10.12 3.44
CA ALA A 141 -11.23 9.16 2.37
C ALA A 141 -10.92 7.76 2.90
N LEU A 142 -10.27 7.66 4.06
CA LEU A 142 -10.01 6.39 4.73
C LEU A 142 -11.30 5.76 5.24
N ASP A 143 -12.22 6.52 5.84
CA ASP A 143 -13.53 6.01 6.26
C ASP A 143 -14.29 5.34 5.10
N CYS A 144 -14.19 5.93 3.90
CA CYS A 144 -14.77 5.36 2.68
C CYS A 144 -14.08 4.05 2.27
N VAL A 145 -12.75 4.07 2.17
CA VAL A 145 -11.94 2.96 1.65
C VAL A 145 -11.88 1.77 2.61
N MET A 146 -11.79 2.04 3.91
CA MET A 146 -11.47 1.08 4.97
C MET A 146 -12.71 0.55 5.69
N SER A 147 -13.90 0.74 5.15
CA SER A 147 -15.11 0.12 5.68
C SER A 147 -14.88 -1.38 5.93
N GLY A 148 -14.95 -1.83 7.20
CA GLY A 148 -14.69 -3.23 7.58
C GLY A 148 -13.22 -3.63 7.78
N LEU A 149 -12.26 -2.71 7.68
CA LEU A 149 -10.86 -2.89 8.07
C LEU A 149 -10.54 -2.03 9.30
N LYS A 150 -9.60 -2.45 10.15
CA LYS A 150 -9.22 -1.68 11.33
C LYS A 150 -8.02 -0.82 11.04
N MET A 151 -8.02 0.42 11.54
CA MET A 151 -6.85 1.31 11.45
C MET A 151 -5.59 0.69 12.09
N SER A 152 -5.78 -0.13 13.12
CA SER A 152 -4.72 -0.87 13.81
C SER A 152 -4.01 -1.92 12.94
N ASP A 153 -4.59 -2.31 11.81
CA ASP A 153 -3.98 -3.28 10.90
C ASP A 153 -2.84 -2.65 10.07
N PHE A 154 -2.76 -1.31 10.06
CA PHE A 154 -1.77 -0.55 9.33
C PHE A 154 -0.63 -0.13 10.25
N LEU A 155 0.61 -0.18 9.74
CA LEU A 155 1.80 0.20 10.50
C LEU A 155 1.80 1.69 10.85
N PHE A 156 1.40 2.53 9.89
CA PHE A 156 1.13 3.95 10.09
C PHE A 156 0.26 4.48 8.95
N ILE A 157 -0.41 5.59 9.24
CA ILE A 157 -1.17 6.36 8.28
C ILE A 157 -0.67 7.80 8.37
N TRP A 158 -0.07 8.27 7.29
CA TRP A 158 0.52 9.59 7.17
C TRP A 158 -0.24 10.45 6.18
N ASN A 159 -0.34 11.73 6.51
CA ASN A 159 -0.98 12.77 5.72
C ASN A 159 0.10 13.78 5.26
N ARG A 160 -0.34 14.95 4.78
CA ARG A 160 0.54 16.05 4.37
C ARG A 160 1.52 16.50 5.45
N GLU A 161 1.17 16.43 6.73
CA GLU A 161 2.02 16.90 7.85
C GLU A 161 3.36 16.14 7.89
N GLU A 162 3.37 14.90 7.42
CA GLU A 162 4.57 14.07 7.35
C GLU A 162 5.34 14.22 6.03
N CYS A 163 4.80 14.97 5.08
CA CYS A 163 5.50 15.33 3.85
C CYS A 163 6.40 16.56 4.07
N LYS A 164 7.49 16.65 3.32
CA LYS A 164 8.34 17.85 3.30
C LYS A 164 7.86 18.80 2.21
N ASN A 165 7.60 20.05 2.58
CA ASN A 165 7.37 21.10 1.60
C ASN A 165 8.70 21.40 0.87
N SER A 166 8.72 21.20 -0.45
CA SER A 166 9.92 21.49 -1.25
C SER A 166 10.15 22.99 -1.49
N GLY A 167 9.14 23.84 -1.27
CA GLY A 167 9.13 25.25 -1.66
C GLY A 167 8.99 25.49 -3.16
N ILE A 168 9.01 24.43 -3.98
CA ILE A 168 8.81 24.52 -5.43
C ILE A 168 7.32 24.65 -5.71
N LYS A 169 6.95 25.74 -6.37
CA LYS A 169 5.56 25.98 -6.77
C LYS A 169 5.18 25.11 -7.97
N ILE A 170 3.92 24.68 -7.99
CA ILE A 170 3.37 23.95 -9.14
C ILE A 170 3.21 24.94 -10.31
N LEU A 171 3.65 24.56 -11.51
CA LEU A 171 3.69 25.42 -12.72
C LEU A 171 2.37 26.19 -12.98
N ASN A 172 1.22 25.57 -12.69
CA ASN A 172 -0.10 26.13 -12.94
C ASN A 172 -0.83 26.59 -11.66
N ASN A 173 -0.20 26.52 -10.49
CA ASN A 173 -0.79 26.95 -9.23
C ASN A 173 0.27 27.49 -8.26
N ASN A 174 0.44 28.81 -8.27
CA ASN A 174 1.46 29.49 -7.45
C ASN A 174 1.15 29.51 -5.95
N ASN A 175 -0.04 29.05 -5.54
CA ASN A 175 -0.44 28.93 -4.14
C ASN A 175 -0.16 27.54 -3.57
N GLU A 176 0.17 26.55 -4.42
CA GLU A 176 0.47 25.20 -3.99
C GLU A 176 1.94 24.86 -4.23
N SER A 177 2.55 24.24 -3.22
CA SER A 177 3.91 23.75 -3.29
C SER A 177 3.94 22.24 -3.49
N ILE A 178 5.00 21.74 -4.11
CA ILE A 178 5.23 20.30 -4.24
C ILE A 178 5.65 19.75 -2.87
N PHE A 179 4.94 18.72 -2.41
CA PHE A 179 5.24 18.00 -1.18
C PHE A 179 5.94 16.68 -1.50
N LEU A 180 7.05 16.42 -0.81
CA LEU A 180 7.89 15.25 -1.00
C LEU A 180 7.67 14.24 0.12
N LYS A 181 7.59 12.95 -0.25
CA LYS A 181 7.54 11.82 0.67
C LYS A 181 8.96 11.31 0.92
N GLU A 182 9.59 11.80 1.98
CA GLU A 182 10.97 11.43 2.33
C GLU A 182 11.01 10.04 2.96
N PHE A 183 11.32 9.01 2.16
CA PHE A 183 11.36 7.61 2.60
C PHE A 183 12.28 7.36 3.81
N ASN A 184 13.30 8.19 4.05
CA ASN A 184 14.12 8.12 5.26
C ASN A 184 13.29 8.15 6.55
N LYS A 185 12.19 8.92 6.59
CA LYS A 185 11.26 8.94 7.73
C LYS A 185 10.62 7.58 7.98
N VAL A 186 10.28 6.87 6.90
CA VAL A 186 9.69 5.53 6.98
C VAL A 186 10.69 4.54 7.58
N PHE A 187 11.96 4.63 7.15
CA PHE A 187 13.02 3.78 7.69
C PHE A 187 13.23 4.04 9.19
N GLN A 188 13.27 5.30 9.60
CA GLN A 188 13.35 5.72 11.01
C GLN A 188 12.16 5.18 11.82
N LYS A 189 10.93 5.32 11.30
CA LYS A 189 9.72 4.87 12.00
C LYS A 189 9.67 3.36 12.21
N ARG A 190 10.11 2.59 11.21
CA ARG A 190 10.01 1.11 11.23
C ARG A 190 11.18 0.43 11.93
N TRP A 191 12.40 0.92 11.74
CA TRP A 191 13.63 0.26 12.23
C TRP A 191 14.40 1.07 13.26
N GLY A 192 13.97 2.29 13.61
CA GLY A 192 14.70 3.15 14.55
C GLY A 192 16.08 3.58 14.05
N LEU A 193 16.37 3.37 12.76
CA LEU A 193 17.66 3.68 12.14
C LEU A 193 17.76 5.20 12.00
N ARG A 194 18.70 5.80 12.74
CA ARG A 194 19.06 7.22 12.63
C ARG A 194 19.98 7.45 11.43
#